data_AF-A0A661C4U3-F1
#
_entry.id   AF-A0A661C4U3-F1
#
_cell.length_a   1.000
_cell.length_b   1.000
_cell.length_c   1.000
_cell.angle_alpha   90.00
_cell.angle_beta   90.00
_cell.angle_gamma   90.00
#
_symmetry.space_group_name_H-M   'P 1'
#
loop_
_entity.id
_entity.type
_entity.pdbx_description
1 polymer ?
#
loop_
_entity_poly.entity_id
_entity_poly.type
_entity_poly.pdbx_seq_one_letter_code
_entity_poly.pdbx_strand_id
1 'polypeptide(L)' 'MNKQFIFLLLFILSGTADAANPLKDLIVVPEVTRQQAPAFEIENLAGGNTGLEDYRGKVVLLNFWATWCMPCRAEMPGME' A
#
# COMPACT_ATOMS: atom_id res chain seq x y z
N MET A 1 50.41 -11.35 -6.74
CA MET A 1 49.43 -10.60 -7.58
C MET A 1 48.06 -11.27 -7.45
N ASN A 2 47.51 -11.25 -6.25
CA ASN A 2 46.40 -10.37 -5.88
C ASN A 2 45.00 -10.83 -6.36
N LYS A 3 44.60 -12.03 -5.91
CA LYS A 3 43.23 -12.56 -6.08
C LYS A 3 42.20 -11.80 -5.23
N GLN A 4 42.64 -11.17 -4.13
CA GLN A 4 41.82 -10.36 -3.23
C GLN A 4 41.22 -9.14 -3.95
N PHE A 5 42.00 -8.46 -4.80
CA PHE A 5 41.49 -7.29 -5.52
C PHE A 5 40.57 -7.66 -6.68
N ILE A 6 40.70 -8.87 -7.26
CA ILE A 6 39.77 -9.37 -8.29
C ILE A 6 38.37 -9.59 -7.68
N PHE A 7 38.29 -10.15 -6.47
CA PHE A 7 37.01 -10.30 -5.76
C PHE A 7 36.40 -8.96 -5.33
N LEU A 8 37.23 -8.00 -4.90
CA LEU A 8 36.79 -6.64 -4.57
C LEU A 8 36.28 -5.87 -5.80
N LEU A 9 36.92 -6.02 -6.96
CA LEU A 9 36.47 -5.43 -8.23
C LEU A 9 35.14 -6.02 -8.72
N LEU A 10 34.93 -7.34 -8.56
CA LEU A 10 33.67 -8.00 -8.92
C LEU A 10 32.50 -7.59 -8.03
N PHE A 11 32.75 -7.28 -6.76
CA PHE A 11 31.71 -6.81 -5.82
C PHE A 11 31.28 -5.36 -6.07
N ILE A 12 32.16 -4.52 -6.64
CA ILE A 12 31.86 -3.13 -6.99
C ILE A 12 31.03 -3.05 -8.29
N LEU A 13 31.23 -3.98 -9.23
CA LEU A 13 30.53 -4.01 -10.53
C LEU A 13 29.08 -4.54 -10.48
N SER A 14 28.69 -5.22 -9.41
CA SER A 14 27.30 -5.69 -9.19
C SER A 14 26.45 -4.74 -8.34
N GLY A 15 27.03 -3.61 -7.88
CA GLY A 15 26.43 -2.68 -6.95
C GLY A 15 25.71 -1.49 -7.58
N THR A 16 24.74 -1.69 -8.47
CA THR A 16 23.66 -0.72 -8.69
C THR A 16 22.34 -1.45 -8.51
N ALA A 17 21.96 -1.65 -7.25
CA ALA A 17 20.57 -1.92 -6.93
C ALA A 17 19.79 -0.67 -7.34
N ASP A 18 19.17 -0.70 -8.52
CA ASP A 18 18.16 0.29 -8.91
C ASP A 18 17.10 0.29 -7.82
N ALA A 19 17.07 1.34 -7.01
CA ALA A 19 15.92 1.66 -6.20
C ALA A 19 14.80 2.03 -7.18
N ALA A 20 14.09 1.00 -7.67
CA ALA A 20 12.99 1.16 -8.60
C ALA A 20 12.03 2.23 -8.04
N ASN A 21 11.68 3.22 -8.86
CA ASN A 21 10.78 4.30 -8.47
C ASN A 21 9.46 3.70 -7.96
N PRO A 22 9.14 3.81 -6.66
CA PRO A 22 7.99 3.14 -6.06
C PRO A 22 6.64 3.69 -6.56
N LEU A 23 6.66 4.81 -7.30
CA LEU A 23 5.46 5.48 -7.78
C LEU A 23 5.15 5.17 -9.25
N LYS A 24 5.99 4.39 -9.94
CA LYS A 24 5.81 4.14 -11.38
C LYS A 24 4.49 3.43 -11.70
N ASP A 25 4.02 2.61 -10.78
CA ASP A 25 2.80 1.79 -10.96
C ASP A 25 1.60 2.34 -10.18
N LEU A 26 1.71 3.54 -9.57
CA LEU A 26 0.57 4.16 -8.90
C LEU A 26 -0.44 4.70 -9.91
N ILE A 27 -1.68 4.19 -9.82
CA ILE A 27 -2.81 4.73 -10.58
C ILE A 27 -3.38 5.93 -9.82
N VAL A 28 -2.96 7.14 -10.22
CA VAL A 28 -3.54 8.38 -9.69
C VAL A 28 -4.71 8.79 -10.57
N VAL A 29 -5.94 8.66 -10.06
CA VAL A 29 -7.14 9.11 -10.77
C VAL A 29 -7.23 10.65 -10.72
N PRO A 30 -7.21 11.34 -11.87
CA PRO A 30 -7.38 12.79 -11.93
C PRO A 30 -8.69 13.22 -11.27
N GLU A 31 -8.67 14.38 -10.59
CA GLU A 31 -9.85 14.88 -9.88
C GLU A 31 -11.10 14.99 -10.77
N VAL A 32 -10.91 15.47 -12.01
CA VAL A 32 -11.99 15.62 -13.01
C VAL A 32 -12.66 14.29 -13.40
N THR A 33 -11.99 13.15 -13.17
CA THR A 33 -12.53 11.83 -13.48
C THR A 33 -12.92 11.01 -12.25
N ARG A 34 -12.78 11.57 -11.04
CA ARG A 34 -13.19 10.86 -9.81
C ARG A 34 -14.71 10.75 -9.77
N GLN A 35 -15.19 9.58 -9.37
CA GLN A 35 -16.60 9.33 -9.11
C GLN A 35 -16.85 9.33 -7.60
N GLN A 36 -18.08 9.67 -7.21
CA GLN A 36 -18.49 9.51 -5.82
C GLN A 36 -18.40 8.03 -5.43
N ALA A 37 -17.85 7.75 -4.25
CA ALA A 37 -17.83 6.39 -3.71
C ALA A 37 -19.27 5.87 -3.59
N PRO A 38 -19.57 4.63 -4.00
CA PRO A 38 -20.91 4.05 -3.87
C PRO A 38 -21.38 4.07 -2.42
N ALA A 39 -22.65 4.40 -2.21
CA ALA A 39 -23.25 4.28 -0.89
C ALA A 39 -23.29 2.80 -0.47
N PHE A 40 -22.92 2.55 0.78
CA PHE A 40 -23.07 1.25 1.42
C PHE A 40 -23.42 1.42 2.88
N GLU A 41 -24.00 0.37 3.43
CA GLU A 41 -24.30 0.22 4.84
C GLU A 41 -24.00 -1.22 5.23
N ILE A 42 -23.24 -1.40 6.31
CA ILE A 42 -22.80 -2.71 6.80
C ILE A 42 -23.07 -2.84 8.29
N GLU A 43 -23.38 -4.05 8.74
CA GLU A 43 -23.39 -4.35 10.17
C GLU A 43 -21.96 -4.22 10.72
N ASN A 44 -21.79 -3.49 11.81
CA ASN A 44 -20.50 -3.26 12.43
C ASN A 44 -20.27 -4.21 13.62
N LEU A 45 -19.03 -4.26 14.11
CA LEU A 45 -18.63 -5.16 15.22
C LEU A 45 -19.19 -4.74 16.58
N ALA A 46 -19.68 -3.51 16.74
CA ALA A 46 -20.31 -3.03 17.96
C ALA A 46 -21.83 -3.32 17.99
N GLY A 47 -22.38 -3.90 16.91
CA GLY A 47 -23.81 -4.04 16.69
C GLY A 47 -24.42 -2.79 16.05
N GLY A 48 -25.43 -3.00 15.20
CA GLY A 48 -26.03 -1.95 14.39
C GLY A 48 -25.27 -1.70 13.08
N ASN A 49 -25.66 -0.65 12.37
CA ASN A 49 -25.19 -0.40 11.01
C ASN A 49 -24.24 0.80 10.94
N THR A 50 -23.34 0.78 9.96
CA THR A 50 -22.44 1.89 9.63
C THR A 50 -22.29 2.01 8.12
N GLY A 51 -22.30 3.23 7.61
CA GLY A 51 -22.12 3.54 6.20
C GLY A 51 -21.18 4.72 5.95
N LEU A 52 -20.90 5.01 4.67
CA LEU A 52 -20.04 6.15 4.28
C LEU A 52 -20.62 7.51 4.70
N GLU A 53 -21.94 7.63 4.80
CA GLU A 53 -22.61 8.88 5.18
C GLU A 53 -22.29 9.29 6.64
N ASP A 54 -22.00 8.33 7.52
CA ASP A 54 -21.65 8.60 8.92
C ASP A 54 -20.31 9.35 9.06
N TYR A 55 -19.49 9.34 8.00
CA TYR A 55 -18.16 9.95 7.96
C TYR A 55 -18.08 11.22 7.11
N ARG A 56 -19.21 11.83 6.75
CA ARG A 56 -19.24 13.09 5.97
C ARG A 56 -18.35 14.17 6.58
N GLY A 57 -17.59 14.84 5.72
CA GLY A 57 -16.66 15.89 6.10
C GLY A 57 -15.30 15.41 6.62
N LYS A 58 -15.07 14.09 6.69
CA LYS A 58 -13.78 13.50 7.06
C LYS A 58 -13.08 12.90 5.83
N VAL A 59 -11.75 12.95 5.83
CA VAL A 59 -10.94 12.12 4.92
C VAL A 59 -10.94 10.70 5.49
N VAL A 60 -11.37 9.73 4.68
CA VAL A 60 -11.51 8.33 5.08
C VAL A 60 -10.63 7.45 4.21
N LEU A 61 -9.85 6.58 4.84
CA LEU A 61 -9.15 5.47 4.20
C LEU A 61 -9.98 4.20 4.39
N LEU A 62 -10.49 3.63 3.30
CA LEU A 62 -11.20 2.36 3.33
C LEU A 62 -10.23 1.22 2.98
N ASN A 63 -9.87 0.42 3.98
CA ASN A 63 -8.97 -0.71 3.83
C ASN A 63 -9.74 -2.03 3.66
N PHE A 64 -9.60 -2.70 2.51
CA PHE A 64 -10.24 -3.98 2.22
C PHE A 64 -9.29 -5.13 2.54
N TRP A 65 -9.58 -5.89 3.59
CA TRP A 65 -8.73 -7.00 4.04
C TRP A 65 -9.59 -8.14 4.62
N ALA A 66 -8.94 -9.26 4.92
CA ALA A 66 -9.58 -10.39 5.59
C ALA A 66 -8.57 -11.15 6.47
N THR A 67 -9.06 -11.90 7.46
CA THR A 67 -8.24 -12.67 8.41
C THR A 67 -7.37 -13.74 7.74
N TRP A 68 -7.79 -14.23 6.59
CA TRP A 68 -7.06 -15.20 5.78
C TRP A 68 -6.13 -14.56 4.73
N CYS A 69 -6.13 -13.23 4.60
CA CYS A 69 -5.21 -12.52 3.70
C CYS A 69 -3.85 -12.32 4.39
N MET A 70 -2.93 -13.27 4.16
CA MET A 70 -1.56 -13.20 4.69
C MET A 70 -0.80 -11.90 4.35
N PRO A 71 -0.76 -11.41 3.10
CA PRO A 71 -0.08 -10.13 2.80
C PRO A 71 -0.76 -8.94 3.50
N CYS A 72 -2.10 -8.86 3.49
CA CYS A 72 -2.82 -7.79 4.18
C CYS A 72 -2.49 -7.74 5.69
N ARG A 73 -2.38 -8.91 6.34
CA ARG A 73 -2.00 -9.00 7.77
C ARG A 73 -0.59 -8.47 8.03
N ALA A 74 0.34 -8.67 7.09
CA ALA A 74 1.69 -8.14 7.20
C ALA A 74 1.74 -6.60 7.07
N GLU A 75 0.77 -6.00 6.38
CA GLU A 75 0.65 -4.55 6.21
C GLU A 75 0.02 -3.84 7.42
N MET A 76 -0.78 -4.54 8.22
CA MET A 76 -1.55 -3.95 9.34
C MET A 76 -0.73 -3.13 10.36
N PRO A 77 0.50 -3.51 10.76
CA PRO A 77 1.31 -2.69 11.68
C PRO A 77 1.63 -1.27 11.17
N GLY A 78 1.46 -1.00 9.87
CA GLY A 78 1.63 0.33 9.29
C GLY A 78 0.32 1.14 9.16
N MET A 79 -0.81 0.61 9.62
CA MET A 79 -2.15 1.15 9.37
C MET A 79 -2.88 1.61 10.66
N GLU A 80 -2.18 1.65 11.79
CA GLU A 80 -2.69 2.10 13.10
C GLU A 80 -2.55 3.61 13.33
#